data_AF-A0A525NIW8-F1
#
_entry.id   AF-A0A525NIW8-F1
#
_cell.length_a   1.000
_cell.length_b   1.000
_cell.length_c   1.000
_cell.angle_alpha   90.00
_cell.angle_beta   90.00
_cell.angle_gamma   90.00
#
_symmetry.space_group_name_H-M   'P 1'
#
loop_
_entity.id
_entity.type
_entity.pdbx_description
1 polymer ?
#
loop_
_entity_poly.entity_id
_entity_poly.type
_entity_poly.pdbx_seq_one_letter_code
_entity_poly.pdbx_strand_id
1 'polypeptide(L)'
;MATKTMLHPRNQHRDGYDFARLVADTPDLAASTTTNPVGQTTINFQDAGAVRMLNRALLKTYYNIDFWDIPASYLCPPIPGRADYIHYLGGLAC
;
A
#
# COMPACT_ATOMS: atom_id res chain seq x y z
N MET A 1 9.11 -14.38 17.67
CA MET A 1 8.06 -13.34 17.55
C MET A 1 8.61 -12.27 16.63
N ALA A 2 8.05 -12.09 15.42
CA ALA A 2 8.48 -11.01 14.54
C ALA A 2 8.11 -9.68 15.23
N THR A 3 9.12 -8.89 15.57
CA THR A 3 8.93 -7.51 16.02
C THR A 3 8.15 -6.80 14.92
N LYS A 4 6.90 -6.39 15.20
CA LYS A 4 6.15 -5.50 14.31
C LYS A 4 6.94 -4.20 14.28
N THR A 5 7.83 -4.07 13.30
CA THR A 5 8.62 -2.86 13.09
C THR A 5 7.63 -1.74 12.91
N MET A 6 7.57 -0.83 13.88
CA MET A 6 6.72 0.34 13.77
C MET A 6 7.21 1.15 12.57
N LEU A 7 6.32 1.39 11.61
CA LEU A 7 6.60 2.31 10.52
C LEU A 7 6.93 3.69 11.09
N HIS A 8 7.83 4.40 10.41
CA HIS A 8 8.29 5.74 10.75
C HIS A 8 7.09 6.67 11.00
N PRO A 9 7.15 7.60 11.98
CA PRO A 9 6.00 8.44 12.34
C PRO A 9 5.41 9.27 11.19
N ARG A 10 6.22 9.58 10.17
CA ARG A 10 5.83 10.33 8.96
C ARG A 10 5.25 9.45 7.85
N ASN A 11 5.30 8.13 8.00
CA ASN A 11 4.78 7.19 7.01
C ASN A 11 3.25 7.24 6.99
N GLN A 12 2.68 7.63 5.84
CA GLN A 12 1.24 7.81 5.66
C GLN A 12 0.42 6.51 5.84
N HIS A 13 1.09 5.34 5.84
CA HIS A 13 0.43 4.03 5.88
C HIS A 13 0.54 3.34 7.24
N ARG A 14 0.99 4.04 8.28
CA ARG A 14 1.22 3.48 9.62
C ARG A 14 -0.04 2.92 10.29
N ASP A 15 -1.21 3.48 9.98
CA ASP A 15 -2.49 3.16 10.64
C ASP A 15 -3.37 2.23 9.79
N GLY A 16 -2.83 1.68 8.69
CA GLY A 16 -3.58 0.88 7.73
C GLY A 16 -4.10 1.70 6.56
N TYR A 17 -5.16 1.21 5.91
CA TYR A 17 -5.68 1.77 4.66
C TYR A 17 -7.16 2.12 4.77
N ASP A 18 -7.52 3.31 4.30
CA ASP A 18 -8.90 3.70 4.07
C ASP A 18 -9.35 3.17 2.71
N PHE A 19 -9.90 1.95 2.68
CA PHE A 19 -10.36 1.32 1.44
C PHE A 19 -11.51 2.08 0.78
N ALA A 20 -12.33 2.81 1.54
CA ALA A 20 -13.41 3.60 0.95
C ALA A 20 -12.82 4.74 0.11
N ARG A 21 -11.83 5.45 0.64
CA ARG A 21 -11.10 6.48 -0.11
C ARG A 21 -10.33 5.91 -1.29
N LEU A 22 -9.61 4.81 -1.10
CA LEU A 22 -8.82 4.18 -2.15
C LEU A 22 -9.69 3.73 -3.34
N VAL A 23 -10.87 3.16 -3.07
CA VAL A 23 -11.81 2.76 -4.11
C VAL A 23 -12.46 3.98 -4.78
N ALA A 24 -12.71 5.06 -4.04
CA ALA A 24 -13.21 6.30 -4.64
C ALA A 24 -12.21 6.88 -5.66
N ASP A 25 -10.92 6.89 -5.32
CA ASP A 25 -9.86 7.42 -6.20
C ASP A 25 -9.46 6.41 -7.30
N THR A 26 -9.58 5.11 -7.03
CA THR A 26 -9.26 4.02 -7.97
C THR A 26 -10.35 2.94 -7.95
N PRO A 27 -11.44 3.11 -8.73
CA PRO A 27 -12.59 2.19 -8.72
C PRO A 27 -12.24 0.73 -9.04
N ASP A 28 -11.24 0.50 -9.89
CA ASP A 28 -10.76 -0.84 -10.25
C ASP A 28 -10.27 -1.66 -9.05
N LEU A 29 -9.87 -1.00 -7.96
CA LEU A 29 -9.48 -1.66 -6.71
C LEU A 29 -10.64 -2.47 -6.11
N ALA A 30 -11.88 -2.05 -6.30
CA ALA A 30 -13.05 -2.71 -5.72
C ALA A 30 -13.10 -4.20 -6.07
N ALA A 31 -12.76 -4.57 -7.30
CA ALA A 31 -12.74 -5.96 -7.76
C ALA A 31 -11.68 -6.83 -7.06
N SER A 32 -10.66 -6.23 -6.47
CA SER A 32 -9.60 -6.91 -5.71
C SER A 32 -9.84 -6.91 -4.20
N THR A 33 -10.88 -6.20 -3.73
CA THR A 33 -11.21 -6.16 -2.29
C THR A 33 -11.95 -7.41 -1.83
N THR A 34 -11.72 -7.77 -0.57
CA THR A 34 -12.37 -8.85 0.15
C THR A 34 -12.60 -8.41 1.59
N THR A 35 -13.28 -9.24 2.38
CA THR A 35 -13.55 -8.96 3.79
C THR A 35 -12.76 -9.93 4.66
N ASN A 36 -12.07 -9.42 5.68
CA ASN A 36 -11.37 -10.26 6.63
C ASN A 36 -12.35 -10.93 7.62
N PRO A 37 -11.93 -11.92 8.43
CA PRO A 37 -12.81 -12.61 9.38
C PRO A 37 -13.46 -11.70 10.44
N VAL A 38 -12.96 -10.49 10.63
CA VAL A 38 -13.47 -9.49 11.59
C VAL A 38 -14.39 -8.47 10.90
N GLY A 39 -14.71 -8.67 9.61
CA GLY A 39 -15.65 -7.82 8.86
C GLY A 39 -15.03 -6.57 8.24
N GLN A 40 -13.70 -6.41 8.28
CA GLN A 40 -13.02 -5.24 7.69
C GLN A 40 -12.62 -5.50 6.24
N THR A 41 -12.77 -4.48 5.38
CA THR A 41 -12.31 -4.52 3.99
C THR A 41 -10.79 -4.65 3.93
N THR A 42 -10.31 -5.56 3.08
CA THR A 42 -8.91 -5.85 2.86
C THR A 42 -8.71 -6.38 1.43
N ILE A 43 -7.52 -6.87 1.10
CA ILE A 43 -7.24 -7.63 -0.13
C ILE A 43 -6.63 -8.98 0.21
N ASN A 44 -6.54 -9.87 -0.78
CA ASN A 44 -5.68 -11.05 -0.68
C ASN A 44 -4.21 -10.66 -0.93
N PHE A 45 -3.41 -10.55 0.14
CA PHE A 45 -1.98 -10.21 0.02
C PHE A 45 -1.10 -11.29 -0.61
N GLN A 46 -1.64 -12.49 -0.84
CA GLN A 46 -0.95 -13.54 -1.59
C GLN A 46 -1.18 -13.43 -3.11
N ASP A 47 -2.15 -12.63 -3.53
CA ASP A 47 -2.42 -12.35 -4.93
C ASP A 47 -1.62 -11.12 -5.38
N ALA A 48 -0.62 -11.35 -6.24
CA ALA A 48 0.23 -10.30 -6.78
C ALA A 48 -0.56 -9.24 -7.59
N GLY A 49 -1.68 -9.62 -8.22
CA GLY A 49 -2.56 -8.70 -8.94
C GLY A 49 -3.29 -7.76 -7.98
N ALA A 50 -3.85 -8.32 -6.90
CA ALA A 50 -4.52 -7.53 -5.86
C ALA A 50 -3.55 -6.58 -5.16
N VAL A 51 -2.34 -7.04 -4.82
CA VAL A 51 -1.28 -6.21 -4.21
C VAL A 51 -0.86 -5.09 -5.16
N ARG A 52 -0.70 -5.38 -6.45
CA ARG A 52 -0.37 -4.36 -7.46
C ARG A 52 -1.46 -3.30 -7.57
N MET A 53 -2.73 -3.70 -7.59
CA MET A 53 -3.85 -2.77 -7.64
C MET A 53 -3.91 -1.88 -6.40
N LEU A 54 -3.73 -2.46 -5.21
CA LEU A 54 -3.62 -1.69 -3.97
C LEU A 54 -2.47 -0.69 -4.02
N ASN A 55 -1.29 -1.11 -4.47
CA ASN A 55 -0.12 -0.23 -4.58
C ASN A 55 -0.38 0.95 -5.53
N ARG A 56 -1.03 0.70 -6.68
CA ARG A 56 -1.44 1.77 -7.61
C ARG A 56 -2.40 2.75 -6.95
N ALA A 57 -3.40 2.25 -6.22
CA ALA A 57 -4.35 3.10 -5.50
C ALA A 57 -3.66 3.94 -4.40
N LEU A 58 -2.72 3.36 -3.64
CA LEU A 58 -1.94 4.07 -2.62
C LEU A 58 -1.11 5.20 -3.24
N LEU A 59 -0.41 4.91 -4.34
CA LEU A 59 0.42 5.88 -5.07
C LEU A 59 -0.41 7.05 -5.61
N LYS A 60 -1.57 6.78 -6.19
CA LYS A 60 -2.48 7.81 -6.68
C LYS A 60 -3.01 8.68 -5.53
N THR A 61 -3.58 8.05 -4.50
CA THR A 61 -4.33 8.70 -3.42
C THR A 61 -3.46 9.56 -2.49
N TYR A 62 -2.26 9.07 -2.16
CA TYR A 62 -1.41 9.68 -1.13
C TYR A 62 -0.19 10.42 -1.68
N TYR A 63 0.24 10.08 -2.91
CA TYR A 63 1.46 10.63 -3.53
C TYR A 63 1.20 11.31 -4.88
N ASN A 64 -0.06 11.38 -5.33
CA ASN A 64 -0.43 12.05 -6.57
C ASN A 64 0.25 11.46 -7.83
N ILE A 65 0.52 10.14 -7.81
CA ILE A 65 1.11 9.40 -8.94
C ILE A 65 -0.01 8.66 -9.67
N ASP A 66 -0.45 9.19 -10.81
CA ASP A 66 -1.61 8.68 -11.55
C ASP A 66 -1.36 7.33 -12.24
N PHE A 67 -0.15 7.14 -12.74
CA PHE A 67 0.24 5.94 -13.49
C PHE A 67 1.45 5.28 -12.86
N TRP A 68 1.24 4.07 -12.36
CA TRP A 68 2.29 3.17 -11.90
C TRP A 68 1.91 1.75 -12.30
N ASP A 69 2.82 1.10 -13.01
CA ASP A 69 2.72 -0.32 -13.33
C ASP A 69 4.13 -0.91 -13.42
N ILE A 70 4.22 -2.23 -13.27
CA ILE A 70 5.46 -3.00 -13.37
C ILE A 70 5.18 -4.26 -14.19
N PRO A 71 6.15 -4.84 -14.90
CA PRO A 71 5.90 -6.07 -15.65
C PRO A 71 5.37 -7.21 -14.75
N ALA A 72 4.54 -8.10 -15.31
CA ALA A 72 3.94 -9.22 -14.57
C ALA A 72 4.99 -10.18 -13.96
N SER A 73 6.15 -10.28 -14.59
CA SER A 73 7.27 -11.12 -14.16
C SER A 73 8.10 -10.52 -13.02
N TYR A 74 7.84 -9.26 -12.63
CA TYR A 74 8.63 -8.55 -11.63
C TYR A 74 7.98 -8.64 -10.25
N LEU A 75 8.82 -8.65 -9.21
CA LEU A 75 8.34 -8.61 -7.84
C LEU A 75 7.60 -7.29 -7.60
N CYS A 76 6.38 -7.36 -7.05
CA CYS A 76 5.60 -6.20 -6.66
C CYS A 76 5.95 -5.78 -5.22
N PRO A 77 6.76 -4.71 -5.02
CA PRO A 77 7.16 -4.33 -3.68
C PRO A 77 6.00 -3.65 -2.93
N PRO A 78 5.85 -3.86 -1.62
CA PRO A 78 4.85 -3.14 -0.83
C PRO A 78 5.26 -1.67 -0.68
N ILE A 79 4.36 -0.75 -1.04
CA ILE A 79 4.59 0.70 -0.93
C ILE A 79 4.91 1.17 0.50
N PRO A 80 4.21 0.71 1.57
CA PRO A 80 4.49 1.17 2.93
C PRO A 80 5.93 0.99 3.37
N GLY A 81 6.53 -0.16 3.07
CA GLY A 81 7.92 -0.46 3.44
C GLY A 81 8.93 0.37 2.64
N ARG A 82 8.59 0.77 1.40
CA ARG A 82 9.45 1.65 0.58
C ARG A 82 9.37 3.11 1.06
N ALA A 83 8.17 3.59 1.39
CA ALA A 83 8.00 4.91 2.01
C ALA A 83 8.76 4.99 3.35
N ASP A 84 8.73 3.90 4.14
CA ASP A 84 9.46 3.81 5.40
C ASP A 84 10.97 3.99 5.23
N TYR A 85 11.54 3.29 4.25
CA TYR A 85 12.95 3.36 3.93
C TYR A 85 13.37 4.79 3.52
N ILE A 86 12.54 5.48 2.74
CA ILE A 86 12.78 6.88 2.35
C ILE A 86 12.80 7.79 3.58
N HIS A 87 11.84 7.64 4.51
CA HIS A 87 11.83 8.43 5.72
C HIS A 87 13.04 8.17 6.62
N TYR A 88 13.44 6.91 6.73
CA TYR A 88 14.65 6.53 7.45
C TYR A 88 15.89 7.20 6.86
N LEU A 89 16.07 7.13 5.53
CA LEU A 89 17.19 7.79 4.84
C LEU A 89 17.15 9.32 4.99
N GLY A 90 15.96 9.93 4.92
CA GLY A 90 15.80 11.37 5.10
C GLY A 90 16.19 11.85 6.49
N GLY A 91 16.05 11.00 7.52
CA GLY A 91 16.53 11.30 8.87
C GLY A 91 18.05 11.19 9.03
N LEU A 92 18.74 10.44 8.16
CA LEU A 92 20.20 10.29 8.19
C LEU A 92 20.94 11.43 7.48
N ALA A 93 20.27 12.16 6.60
CA ALA A 93 20.84 13.26 5.82
C ALA A 93 20.74 14.63 6.53
N CYS A 94 20.36 14.64 7.82
CA CYS A 94 20.28 15.84 8.67
C CYS A 94 21.21 15.74 9.87
#